data_AF-A0A957TWN8-F1
#
_entry.id   AF-A0A957TWN8-F1
#
_cell.length_a   1.000
_cell.length_b   1.000
_cell.length_c   1.000
_cell.angle_alpha   90.00
_cell.angle_beta   90.00
_cell.angle_gamma   90.00
#
_symmetry.space_group_name_H-M   'P 1'
#
loop_
_entity.id
_entity.type
_entity.pdbx_description
1 polymer ?
#
loop_
_entity_poly.entity_id
_entity_poly.type
_entity_poly.pdbx_seq_one_letter_code
_entity_poly.pdbx_strand_id
1 'polypeptide(L)' 'MKYYVRIGANEYEVDIDTDNTVSVNGNAVEVDLCQSGVPELYSVLFKGRSFDMLVEPHRYDYSITFRGEQLQVQVEDERT' A
#
# COMPACT_ATOMS: atom_id res chain seq x y z
N MET A 1 12.78 2.66 -6.12
CA MET A 1 12.95 1.47 -5.26
C MET A 1 11.88 0.49 -5.63
N LYS A 2 12.24 -0.79 -5.75
CA LYS A 2 11.36 -1.84 -6.24
C LYS A 2 10.96 -2.77 -5.11
N TYR A 3 9.68 -3.11 -5.07
CA TYR A 3 9.09 -3.97 -4.05
C TYR A 3 8.23 -5.05 -4.71
N TYR A 4 8.16 -6.21 -4.06
CA TYR A 4 7.21 -7.26 -4.37
C TYR A 4 6.20 -7.34 -3.23
N VAL A 5 4.94 -7.05 -3.56
CA VAL A 5 3.83 -7.03 -2.60
C VAL A 5 2.96 -8.25 -2.84
N ARG A 6 2.74 -9.07 -1.80
CA ARG A 6 1.84 -10.23 -1.86
C ARG A 6 0.58 -9.98 -1.05
N ILE A 7 -0.57 -10.22 -1.67
CA ILE A 7 -1.90 -10.18 -1.05
C ILE A 7 -2.61 -11.49 -1.40
N GLY A 8 -2.71 -12.40 -0.43
CA GLY A 8 -3.17 -13.76 -0.67
C GLY A 8 -2.25 -14.50 -1.65
N ALA A 9 -2.82 -15.00 -2.76
CA ALA A 9 -2.06 -15.69 -3.81
C ALA A 9 -1.54 -14.76 -4.93
N ASN A 10 -1.85 -13.47 -4.86
CA ASN A 10 -1.49 -12.50 -5.89
C ASN A 10 -0.22 -11.75 -5.47
N GLU A 11 0.73 -11.64 -6.40
CA GLU A 11 1.94 -10.84 -6.26
C GLU A 11 1.87 -9.64 -7.21
N TYR A 12 2.36 -8.50 -6.72
CA TYR A 12 2.38 -7.23 -7.43
C TYR A 12 3.79 -6.64 -7.35
N GLU A 13 4.32 -6.26 -8.50
CA GLU A 13 5.54 -5.47 -8.60
C GLU A 13 5.18 -4.00 -8.36
N VAL A 14 5.82 -3.37 -7.37
CA VAL A 14 5.60 -1.97 -7.02
C VAL A 14 6.90 -1.21 -7.13
N ASP A 15 6.94 -0.22 -8.01
CA ASP A 15 8.06 0.69 -8.17
C ASP A 15 7.70 2.07 -7.62
N ILE A 16 8.57 2.60 -6.77
CA ILE A 16 8.49 3.97 -6.24
C ILE A 16 9.69 4.75 -6.76
N ASP A 17 9.45 5.73 -7.63
CA ASP A 17 10.52 6.56 -8.21
C ASP A 17 10.96 7.70 -7.25
N THR A 18 12.04 8.40 -7.59
CA THR A 18 12.59 9.52 -6.80
C THR A 18 11.60 10.66 -6.59
N ASP A 19 10.65 10.82 -7.50
CA ASP A 19 9.61 11.84 -7.44
C ASP A 19 8.35 11.35 -6.71
N ASN A 20 8.45 10.27 -5.92
CA ASN A 20 7.34 9.58 -5.25
C ASN A 20 6.24 9.10 -6.21
N THR A 21 6.56 8.94 -7.50
CA THR A 21 5.63 8.34 -8.45
C THR A 21 5.58 6.83 -8.21
N VAL A 22 4.38 6.31 -8.02
CA VAL A 22 4.14 4.88 -7.78
C VAL A 22 3.66 4.22 -9.06
N SER A 23 4.24 3.08 -9.41
CA SER A 23 3.71 2.20 -10.45
C SER A 23 3.49 0.79 -9.92
N VAL A 24 2.42 0.14 -10.37
CA VAL A 24 2.05 -1.23 -10.00
C VAL A 24 1.97 -2.07 -11.27
N ASN A 25 2.80 -3.10 -11.36
CA ASN A 25 2.99 -3.93 -12.56
C ASN A 25 3.22 -3.07 -13.81
N GLY A 26 4.09 -2.05 -13.71
CA GLY A 26 4.40 -1.10 -14.78
C GLY A 26 3.31 -0.07 -15.11
N ASN A 27 2.17 -0.08 -14.42
CA ASN A 27 1.11 0.91 -14.61
C ASN A 27 1.21 2.00 -13.56
N ALA A 28 1.36 3.25 -13.98
CA ALA A 28 1.37 4.40 -13.06
C ALA A 28 0.06 4.49 -12.28
N VAL A 29 0.17 4.67 -10.96
CA VAL A 29 -0.96 4.81 -10.06
C VAL A 29 -0.87 6.16 -9.36
N GLU A 30 -1.86 7.01 -9.60
CA GLU A 30 -2.04 8.24 -8.85
C GLU A 30 -2.77 7.92 -7.54
N VAL A 31 -2.06 8.14 -6.44
CA VAL A 31 -2.58 7.97 -5.10
C VAL A 31 -2.01 9.06 -4.21
N ASP A 32 -2.85 9.66 -3.38
CA ASP A 32 -2.44 10.59 -2.32
C ASP A 32 -2.81 9.96 -0.98
N LEU A 33 -1.80 9.78 -0.12
CA LEU A 33 -1.94 9.19 1.21
C LEU A 33 -1.53 10.22 2.25
N CYS A 34 -2.41 10.45 3.22
CA CYS A 34 -2.13 11.27 4.38
C CYS A 34 -2.45 10.49 5.65
N GLN A 35 -1.53 10.51 6.61
CA GLN A 35 -1.78 9.94 7.93
C GLN A 35 -2.80 10.81 8.67
N SER A 36 -3.82 10.17 9.26
CA SER A 36 -4.98 10.86 9.82
C SER A 36 -5.26 10.41 11.25
N GLY A 37 -5.17 11.34 12.20
CA GLY A 37 -5.54 11.12 13.59
C GLY A 37 -4.57 10.23 14.39
N VAL A 38 -4.54 8.93 14.09
CA VAL A 38 -3.71 7.93 14.78
C VAL A 38 -2.66 7.33 13.82
N PRO A 39 -1.56 6.77 14.34
CA PRO A 39 -0.45 6.32 13.50
C PRO A 39 -0.84 5.30 12.42
N GLU A 40 -1.79 4.42 12.74
CA GLU A 40 -2.23 3.33 11.89
C GLU A 40 -3.30 3.76 10.88
N LEU A 41 -3.91 4.95 11.03
CA LEU A 41 -5.02 5.38 10.19
C LEU A 41 -4.54 6.32 9.09
N TYR A 42 -4.88 5.97 7.85
CA TYR A 42 -4.53 6.73 6.66
C TYR A 42 -5.79 7.09 5.88
N SER A 43 -5.86 8.34 5.44
CA SER A 43 -6.82 8.77 4.44
C SER A 43 -6.16 8.72 3.07
N VAL A 44 -6.83 8.08 2.12
CA VAL A 44 -6.36 7.81 0.76
C VAL A 44 -7.29 8.47 -0.23
N LEU A 45 -6.76 9.34 -1.09
CA LEU A 45 -7.47 9.81 -2.27
C LEU A 45 -7.09 8.92 -3.46
N PHE A 46 -8.08 8.19 -3.98
CA PHE A 46 -7.90 7.31 -5.12
C PHE A 46 -9.03 7.51 -6.12
N LYS A 47 -8.69 7.85 -7.38
CA LYS A 47 -9.64 8.15 -8.46
C LYS A 47 -10.69 9.19 -8.06
N GLY A 48 -10.26 10.25 -7.36
CA GLY A 48 -11.13 11.35 -6.92
C GLY A 48 -12.09 11.01 -5.78
N ARG A 49 -11.87 9.90 -5.07
CA ARG A 49 -12.66 9.50 -3.89
C ARG A 49 -11.75 9.28 -2.70
N SER A 50 -12.17 9.80 -1.55
CA SER A 50 -11.47 9.61 -0.29
C SER A 50 -11.93 8.32 0.39
N PHE A 51 -10.97 7.59 0.94
CA PHE A 51 -11.19 6.37 1.71
C PHE A 51 -10.34 6.43 2.97
N ASP A 52 -10.81 5.81 4.04
CA ASP A 52 -10.01 5.56 5.22
C ASP A 52 -9.53 4.11 5.23
N MET A 53 -8.29 3.93 5.64
CA MET A 53 -7.59 2.66 5.66
C MET A 53 -6.83 2.54 6.97
N LEU A 54 -7.01 1.42 7.68
CA LEU A 54 -6.23 1.10 8.86
C LEU A 54 -5.08 0.18 8.45
N VAL A 55 -3.85 0.58 8.75
CA VAL A 55 -2.61 -0.13 8.42
C VAL A 55 -1.91 -0.51 9.71
N GLU A 56 -1.96 -1.79 10.04
CA GLU A 56 -1.42 -2.33 11.28
C GLU A 56 -0.14 -3.13 10.97
N PRO A 57 1.05 -2.63 11.35
CA PRO A 57 2.28 -3.37 11.13
C PRO A 57 2.39 -4.57 12.07
N HIS A 58 2.83 -5.68 11.52
CA HIS A 58 3.22 -6.87 12.27
C HIS A 58 4.72 -7.14 12.04
N ARG A 59 5.22 -8.27 12.58
CA ARG A 59 6.65 -8.56 12.55
C ARG A 59 7.20 -8.79 11.13
N TYR A 60 6.38 -9.33 10.23
CA TYR A 60 6.80 -9.74 8.88
C TYR A 60 5.84 -9.27 7.78
N ASP A 61 4.69 -8.72 8.15
CA ASP A 61 3.59 -8.39 7.27
C ASP A 61 2.79 -7.21 7.84
N TYR A 62 1.75 -6.82 7.11
CA TYR A 62 0.81 -5.77 7.48
C TYR A 62 -0.60 -6.33 7.40
N SER A 63 -1.44 -5.93 8.35
CA SER A 63 -2.88 -6.09 8.24
C SER A 63 -3.50 -4.77 7.80
N ILE A 64 -4.16 -4.77 6.65
CA ILE A 64 -4.77 -3.58 6.06
C ILE A 64 -6.28 -3.74 6.06
N THR A 65 -6.99 -2.91 6.84
CA THR A 65 -8.44 -2.85 6.80
C THR A 65 -8.90 -1.74 5.86
N PHE A 66 -9.63 -2.10 4.82
CA PHE A 66 -10.16 -1.19 3.81
C PHE A 66 -11.63 -1.53 3.52
N ARG A 67 -12.54 -0.55 3.68
CA ARG A 67 -13.99 -0.72 3.47
C ARG A 67 -14.61 -1.91 4.23
N GLY A 68 -14.09 -2.22 5.41
CA GLY A 68 -14.57 -3.32 6.26
C GLY A 68 -14.03 -4.70 5.87
N GLU A 69 -13.15 -4.78 4.88
CA GLU A 69 -12.40 -5.99 4.54
C GLU A 69 -10.97 -5.87 5.08
N GLN A 70 -10.46 -6.95 5.68
CA GLN A 70 -9.09 -7.01 6.18
C GLN A 70 -8.24 -7.86 5.23
N LEU A 71 -7.13 -7.29 4.77
CA LEU A 71 -6.19 -7.88 3.84
C LEU A 71 -4.85 -8.07 4.53
N GLN A 72 -4.28 -9.28 4.42
CA GLN A 72 -2.93 -9.56 4.88
C GLN A 72 -1.95 -9.29 3.73
N VAL A 73 -0.97 -8.42 3.99
CA VAL A 73 -0.07 -7.88 2.97
C VAL A 73 1.38 -8.12 3.38
N GLN A 74 2.14 -8.79 2.53
CA GLN A 74 3.59 -8.94 2.68
C GLN A 74 4.30 -8.03 1.69
N VAL A 75 5.40 -7.41 2.11
CA VAL A 75 6.20 -6.50 1.27
C VAL A 75 7.66 -6.92 1.37
N GLU A 76 8.25 -7.27 0.23
CA GLU A 76 9.66 -7.63 0.08
C GLU A 76 10.35 -6.57 -0.80
N ASP A 77 11.55 -6.12 -0.43
CA ASP A 77 12.40 -5.26 -1.30
C ASP A 77 13.15 -6.15 -2.30
N GLU A 78 13.37 -5.67 -3.52
CA GLU A 78 14.20 -6.32 -4.56
C GLU A 78 15.61 -6.70 -4.06
N ARG A 79 16.10 -6.07 -3.00
CA ARG A 79 17.41 -6.36 -2.39
C ARG A 79 17.48 -7.59 -1.48
N THR A 80 16.40 -8.38 -1.35
CA THR A 80 16.38 -9.59 -0.49
C THR A 80 16.41 -10.88 -1.31
#